data_AF-A0AAV4EEG5-F1
#
_entry.id   AF-A0AAV4EEG5-F1
#
_cell.length_a   1.000
_cell.length_b   1.000
_cell.length_c   1.000
_cell.angle_alpha   90.00
_cell.angle_beta   90.00
_cell.angle_gamma   90.00
#
_symmetry.space_group_name_H-M   'P 1'
#
loop_
_entity.id
_entity.type
_entity.pdbx_description
1 polymer ?
#
loop_
_entity_poly.entity_id
_entity_poly.type
_entity_poly.pdbx_seq_one_letter_code
_entity_poly.pdbx_strand_id
1 'polypeptide(L)'
;MDKCISDHKVLVFELPFSKPKLVKRTITCRKKNIDNRALSTDILRAAEDMKNDYNKNLVDTYNRKLKQLLDIHAPLRTRIVTDRPSAPWMTSHIKELKTERRRAERKWRSTNLCIHKEIYRDLNRKLKNAIETAKKYFYCHKIEDCVTSKALYNVANTLSGIGGSSSQGSIPKTIPADQLAERFGNFFIEKIANIRKPMDTASSPLPSFGYFEGDCMTMFEPVKKEDVMKIIKTSPPKSCCLDPIPTPLLVIHLEHLIEPITTMINQSLLSGIVPVPFKHALVLPLLKKPNSTPEELKNFRPVSNLPFLSKI
;
A
#
# COMPACT_ATOMS: atom_id res chain seq x y z
N MET A 1 -43.39 -43.15 -9.09
CA MET A 1 -42.56 -42.47 -8.09
C MET A 1 -42.79 -40.97 -8.22
N ASP A 2 -43.49 -40.41 -7.24
CA ASP A 2 -43.97 -39.04 -7.20
C ASP A 2 -42.85 -38.00 -7.23
N LYS A 3 -43.02 -36.98 -8.08
CA LYS A 3 -42.32 -35.71 -7.96
C LYS A 3 -43.23 -34.77 -7.17
N CYS A 4 -43.02 -34.66 -5.86
CA CYS A 4 -43.61 -33.60 -5.06
C CYS A 4 -43.10 -32.23 -5.57
N ILE A 5 -43.90 -31.54 -6.37
CA ILE A 5 -43.74 -30.12 -6.63
C ILE A 5 -44.77 -29.41 -5.74
N SER A 6 -44.28 -28.87 -4.65
CA SER A 6 -44.93 -27.97 -3.69
C SER A 6 -46.11 -27.14 -4.25
N ASP A 7 -47.19 -27.04 -3.46
CA ASP A 7 -48.45 -26.31 -3.74
C ASP A 7 -48.33 -24.75 -3.66
N HIS A 8 -47.11 -24.23 -3.85
CA HIS A 8 -46.84 -22.79 -3.73
C HIS A 8 -46.95 -22.11 -5.09
N LYS A 9 -47.88 -21.15 -5.21
CA LYS A 9 -47.96 -20.26 -6.38
C LYS A 9 -46.70 -19.38 -6.43
N VAL A 10 -45.94 -19.47 -7.51
CA VAL A 10 -44.77 -18.59 -7.75
C VAL A 10 -45.29 -17.18 -7.98
N LEU A 11 -45.09 -16.30 -7.01
CA LEU A 11 -45.32 -14.87 -7.16
C LEU A 11 -44.09 -14.24 -7.82
N VAL A 12 -44.25 -13.82 -9.07
CA VAL A 12 -43.26 -13.01 -9.78
C VAL A 12 -43.70 -11.56 -9.68
N PHE A 13 -42.85 -10.69 -9.15
CA PHE A 13 -43.07 -9.25 -9.14
C PHE A 13 -41.81 -8.55 -9.64
N GLU A 14 -42.00 -7.54 -10.48
CA GLU A 14 -40.90 -6.73 -10.99
C GLU A 14 -40.61 -5.62 -9.98
N LEU A 15 -39.43 -5.70 -9.36
CA LEU A 15 -38.97 -4.64 -8.48
C LEU A 15 -38.25 -3.56 -9.31
N PRO A 16 -38.56 -2.26 -9.12
CA PRO A 16 -37.93 -1.16 -9.86
C PRO A 16 -36.52 -0.84 -9.34
N PHE A 17 -35.69 -1.86 -9.08
CA PHE A 17 -34.31 -1.67 -8.68
C PHE A 17 -33.41 -1.57 -9.91
N SER A 18 -32.96 -0.36 -10.23
CA SER A 18 -31.89 -0.18 -11.19
C SER A 18 -30.55 -0.57 -10.56
N LYS A 19 -29.69 -1.27 -11.31
CA LYS A 19 -28.34 -1.55 -10.85
C LYS A 19 -27.59 -0.23 -10.66
N PRO A 20 -27.08 0.10 -9.46
CA PRO A 20 -26.40 1.37 -9.23
C PRO A 20 -25.21 1.49 -10.18
N LYS A 21 -25.02 2.70 -10.73
CA LYS A 21 -23.89 2.99 -11.61
C LYS A 21 -22.59 2.78 -10.83
N LEU A 22 -21.62 2.12 -11.47
CA LEU A 22 -20.31 1.95 -10.87
C LEU A 22 -19.64 3.32 -10.68
N VAL A 23 -19.16 3.57 -9.47
CA VAL A 23 -18.44 4.80 -9.13
C VAL A 23 -17.14 4.86 -9.92
N LYS A 24 -16.84 6.01 -10.50
CA LYS A 24 -15.55 6.29 -11.14
C LYS A 24 -14.75 7.20 -10.23
N ARG A 25 -13.48 6.90 -10.03
CA ARG A 25 -12.55 7.75 -9.27
C ARG A 25 -11.30 8.05 -10.08
N THR A 26 -10.78 9.25 -9.90
CA THR A 26 -9.50 9.65 -10.48
C THR A 26 -8.37 9.13 -9.59
N ILE A 27 -7.40 8.46 -10.19
CA ILE A 27 -6.18 8.02 -9.50
C ILE A 27 -4.95 8.54 -10.23
N THR A 28 -3.91 8.86 -9.47
CA THR A 28 -2.58 9.18 -9.97
C THR A 28 -1.67 7.99 -9.71
N CYS A 29 -1.00 7.47 -10.73
CA CYS A 29 -0.11 6.32 -10.59
C CYS A 29 1.04 6.34 -11.61
N ARG A 30 2.16 5.74 -11.25
CA ARG A 30 3.28 5.46 -12.16
C ARG A 30 3.11 4.07 -12.80
N LYS A 31 3.66 3.89 -14.01
CA LYS A 31 3.76 2.55 -14.61
C LYS A 31 4.78 1.72 -13.82
N LYS A 32 4.46 0.45 -13.57
CA LYS A 32 5.38 -0.48 -12.88
C LYS A 32 6.49 -1.03 -13.77
N ASN A 33 6.27 -1.04 -15.09
CA ASN A 33 7.24 -1.56 -16.05
C ASN A 33 8.25 -0.46 -16.39
N ILE A 34 9.25 -0.29 -15.53
CA ILE A 34 10.36 0.64 -15.71
C ILE A 34 11.46 -0.10 -16.46
N ASP A 35 12.11 0.57 -17.42
CA ASP A 35 13.32 0.03 -18.04
C ASP A 35 14.47 0.11 -17.03
N ASN A 36 14.70 -1.00 -16.32
CA ASN A 36 15.75 -1.07 -15.30
C ASN A 36 17.14 -0.84 -15.89
N ARG A 37 17.39 -1.19 -17.16
CA ARG A 37 18.72 -1.01 -17.76
C ARG A 37 19.00 0.47 -17.97
N ALA A 38 18.06 1.18 -18.59
CA ALA A 38 18.17 2.62 -18.81
C ALA A 38 18.26 3.37 -17.47
N LEU A 39 17.41 3.02 -16.49
CA LEU A 39 17.45 3.61 -15.17
C LEU A 39 18.77 3.34 -14.44
N SER A 40 19.33 2.12 -14.52
CA SER A 40 20.61 1.81 -13.88
C SER A 40 21.76 2.66 -14.42
N THR A 41 21.79 2.89 -15.73
CA THR A 41 22.81 3.74 -16.36
C THR A 41 22.72 5.19 -15.86
N ASP A 42 21.50 5.74 -15.76
CA ASP A 42 21.32 7.10 -15.26
C ASP A 42 21.57 7.23 -13.76
N ILE A 43 21.22 6.20 -12.97
CA ILE A 43 21.55 6.14 -11.54
C ILE A 43 23.06 6.10 -11.34
N LEU A 44 23.80 5.31 -12.12
CA LEU A 44 25.25 5.23 -12.04
C LEU A 44 25.89 6.61 -12.27
N ARG A 45 25.50 7.30 -13.36
CA ARG A 45 25.97 8.67 -13.64
C ARG A 45 25.63 9.63 -12.51
N ALA A 46 24.40 9.57 -12.00
CA ALA A 46 23.96 10.42 -10.91
C ALA A 46 24.74 10.15 -9.61
N ALA A 47 25.12 8.90 -9.34
CA ALA A 47 25.92 8.52 -8.19
C ALA A 47 27.39 8.98 -8.31
N GLU A 48 27.97 8.90 -9.51
CA GLU A 48 29.30 9.45 -9.80
C GLU A 48 29.36 10.96 -9.57
N ASP A 49 28.35 11.70 -10.05
CA ASP A 49 28.25 13.13 -9.78
C ASP A 49 28.14 13.44 -8.28
N MET A 50 27.39 12.63 -7.52
CA MET A 50 27.23 12.81 -6.07
C MET A 50 28.54 12.58 -5.31
N LYS A 51 29.42 11.70 -5.83
CA LYS A 51 30.72 11.43 -5.23
C LYS A 51 31.63 12.66 -5.21
N ASN A 52 31.49 13.53 -6.21
CA ASN A 52 32.28 14.75 -6.34
C ASN A 52 31.70 15.92 -5.50
N ASP A 53 30.50 15.75 -4.94
CA ASP A 53 29.77 16.76 -4.18
C ASP A 53 29.92 16.52 -2.67
N TYR A 54 31.04 16.96 -2.07
CA TYR A 54 31.31 16.83 -0.62
C TYR A 54 30.51 17.85 0.23
N ASN A 55 29.38 18.35 -0.27
CA ASN A 55 28.59 19.35 0.43
C ASN A 55 27.73 18.73 1.54
N LYS A 56 27.43 19.53 2.58
CA LYS A 56 26.53 19.18 3.71
C LYS A 56 25.09 18.80 3.28
N ASN A 57 24.74 18.95 2.01
CA ASN A 57 23.40 18.72 1.46
C ASN A 57 23.30 17.43 0.62
N LEU A 58 24.23 16.47 0.80
CA LEU A 58 24.26 15.22 0.03
C LEU A 58 22.91 14.48 0.03
N VAL A 59 22.20 14.44 1.16
CA VAL A 59 20.87 13.81 1.29
C VAL A 59 19.82 14.50 0.42
N ASP A 60 19.81 15.82 0.36
CA ASP A 60 18.87 16.57 -0.47
C ASP A 60 19.19 16.42 -1.95
N THR A 61 20.48 16.42 -2.32
CA THR A 61 20.93 16.14 -3.68
C THR A 61 20.55 14.72 -4.10
N TYR A 62 20.77 13.73 -3.23
CA TYR A 62 20.37 12.34 -3.44
C TYR A 62 18.86 12.23 -3.70
N ASN A 63 18.06 12.78 -2.80
CA ASN A 63 16.60 12.72 -2.89
C ASN A 63 16.08 13.40 -4.16
N ARG A 64 16.62 14.59 -4.49
CA ARG A 64 16.24 15.36 -5.67
C ARG A 64 16.58 14.62 -6.97
N LYS A 65 17.82 14.15 -7.12
CA LYS A 65 18.27 13.47 -8.35
C LYS A 65 17.48 12.18 -8.58
N LEU A 66 17.33 11.34 -7.56
CA LEU A 66 16.59 10.08 -7.72
C LEU A 66 15.10 10.29 -8.02
N LYS A 67 14.48 11.31 -7.42
CA LYS A 67 13.09 11.68 -7.75
C LYS A 67 12.95 12.16 -9.19
N GLN A 68 13.90 12.97 -9.68
CA GLN A 68 13.94 13.42 -11.08
C GLN A 68 14.11 12.23 -12.05
N LEU A 69 15.02 11.31 -11.76
CA LEU A 69 15.19 10.09 -12.56
C LEU A 69 13.91 9.25 -12.58
N LEU A 70 13.23 9.11 -11.44
CA LEU A 70 11.96 8.40 -11.38
C LEU A 70 10.87 9.10 -12.22
N ASP A 71 10.87 10.43 -12.27
CA ASP A 71 9.94 11.21 -13.09
C ASP A 71 10.20 11.04 -14.60
N ILE A 72 11.46 10.92 -15.01
CA ILE A 72 11.85 10.64 -16.39
C ILE A 72 11.44 9.22 -16.81
N HIS A 73 11.85 8.23 -16.01
CA HIS A 73 11.69 6.81 -16.36
C HIS A 73 10.27 6.28 -16.09
N ALA A 74 9.55 6.88 -15.15
CA ALA A 74 8.23 6.44 -14.73
C ALA A 74 7.31 7.61 -14.35
N PRO A 75 6.96 8.52 -15.28
CA PRO A 75 6.19 9.73 -14.95
C PRO A 75 4.83 9.41 -14.31
N LEU A 76 4.39 10.29 -13.40
CA LEU A 76 3.06 10.23 -12.81
C LEU A 76 2.00 10.43 -13.90
N ARG A 77 1.03 9.52 -13.96
CA ARG A 77 -0.09 9.62 -14.89
C ARG A 77 -1.40 9.56 -14.13
N THR A 78 -2.28 10.49 -14.46
CA THR A 78 -3.65 10.54 -13.93
C THR A 78 -4.56 9.73 -14.85
N ARG A 79 -5.39 8.86 -14.27
CA ARG A 79 -6.39 8.09 -15.02
C ARG A 79 -7.65 7.89 -14.20
N ILE A 80 -8.77 7.75 -14.91
CA ILE A 80 -10.06 7.41 -14.30
C ILE A 80 -10.15 5.88 -14.21
N VAL A 81 -10.38 5.37 -13.00
CA VAL A 81 -10.66 3.96 -12.75
C VAL A 81 -12.08 3.77 -12.25
N THR A 82 -12.72 2.71 -12.71
CA THR A 82 -14.02 2.29 -12.20
C THR A 82 -13.80 1.49 -10.92
N ASP A 83 -14.43 1.92 -9.83
CA ASP A 83 -14.47 1.15 -8.60
C ASP A 83 -15.35 -0.09 -8.82
N ARG A 84 -14.78 -1.26 -8.53
CA ARG A 84 -15.42 -2.54 -8.79
C ARG A 84 -15.38 -3.35 -7.51
N PRO A 85 -16.49 -4.00 -7.12
CA PRO A 85 -16.47 -4.96 -6.02
C PRO A 85 -15.38 -6.00 -6.24
N SER A 86 -14.72 -6.40 -5.15
CA SER A 86 -13.73 -7.46 -5.19
C SER A 86 -14.36 -8.72 -5.79
N ALA A 87 -13.65 -9.37 -6.70
CA ALA A 87 -14.05 -10.62 -7.33
C ALA A 87 -12.99 -11.70 -7.07
N PRO A 88 -12.94 -12.30 -5.87
CA PRO A 88 -11.91 -13.26 -5.49
C PRO A 88 -11.88 -14.51 -6.38
N TRP A 89 -13.03 -14.88 -6.95
CA TRP A 89 -13.19 -15.98 -7.91
C TRP A 89 -12.62 -15.70 -9.32
N MET A 90 -12.07 -14.50 -9.56
CA MET A 90 -11.48 -14.10 -10.86
C MET A 90 -10.06 -14.65 -11.05
N THR A 91 -9.96 -15.90 -11.49
CA THR A 91 -8.68 -16.60 -11.74
C THR A 91 -7.93 -16.09 -12.98
N SER A 92 -6.64 -16.45 -13.11
CA SER A 92 -5.81 -16.18 -14.32
C SER A 92 -6.46 -16.77 -15.58
N HIS A 93 -6.91 -18.03 -15.49
CA HIS A 93 -7.63 -18.72 -16.56
C HIS A 93 -8.85 -17.94 -17.08
N ILE A 94 -9.67 -17.38 -16.17
CA ILE A 94 -10.82 -16.53 -16.58
C ILE A 94 -10.34 -15.25 -17.28
N LYS A 95 -9.22 -14.64 -16.82
CA LYS A 95 -8.67 -13.44 -17.47
C LYS A 95 -8.15 -13.74 -18.89
N GLU A 96 -7.54 -14.90 -19.08
CA GLU A 96 -7.12 -15.39 -20.40
C GLU A 96 -8.31 -15.59 -21.32
N LEU A 97 -9.34 -16.33 -20.88
CA LEU A 97 -10.58 -16.53 -21.64
C LEU A 97 -11.28 -15.21 -22.00
N LYS A 98 -11.30 -14.22 -21.07
CA LYS A 98 -11.81 -12.87 -21.37
C LYS A 98 -11.02 -12.19 -22.48
N THR A 99 -9.70 -12.36 -22.48
CA THR A 99 -8.81 -11.78 -23.48
C THR A 99 -9.04 -12.42 -24.84
N GLU A 100 -9.08 -13.75 -24.91
CA GLU A 100 -9.37 -14.51 -26.13
C GLU A 100 -10.75 -14.19 -26.69
N ARG A 101 -11.78 -14.20 -25.84
CA ARG A 101 -13.14 -13.82 -26.23
C ARG A 101 -13.20 -12.41 -26.78
N ARG A 102 -12.41 -11.47 -26.25
CA ARG A 102 -12.33 -10.10 -26.78
C ARG A 102 -11.58 -10.05 -28.12
N ARG A 103 -10.53 -10.86 -28.31
CA ARG A 103 -9.84 -10.98 -29.60
C ARG A 103 -10.77 -11.54 -30.68
N ALA A 104 -11.48 -12.62 -30.39
CA ALA A 104 -12.46 -13.22 -31.30
C ALA A 104 -13.60 -12.27 -31.65
N GLU A 105 -14.13 -11.52 -30.66
CA GLU A 105 -15.15 -10.51 -30.91
C GLU A 105 -14.67 -9.42 -31.87
N ARG A 106 -13.45 -8.89 -31.68
CA ARG A 106 -12.88 -7.88 -32.58
C ARG A 106 -12.72 -8.43 -33.99
N LYS A 107 -12.22 -9.66 -34.13
CA LYS A 107 -12.06 -10.33 -35.43
C LYS A 107 -13.40 -10.53 -36.12
N TRP A 108 -14.44 -10.97 -35.39
CA TRP A 108 -15.78 -11.07 -35.94
C TRP A 108 -16.33 -9.70 -36.37
N ARG A 109 -16.20 -8.66 -35.54
CA ARG A 109 -16.66 -7.31 -35.90
C ARG A 109 -15.96 -6.73 -37.13
N SER A 110 -14.69 -7.09 -37.38
CA SER A 110 -13.95 -6.58 -38.54
C SER A 110 -14.22 -7.36 -39.82
N THR A 111 -14.45 -8.68 -39.73
CA THR A 111 -14.60 -9.57 -40.89
C THR A 111 -16.05 -9.83 -41.28
N ASN A 112 -16.98 -9.72 -40.31
CA ASN A 112 -18.38 -10.10 -40.41
C ASN A 112 -18.65 -11.55 -40.87
N LEU A 113 -17.65 -12.44 -40.81
CA LEU A 113 -17.79 -13.83 -41.23
C LEU A 113 -18.51 -14.69 -40.19
N CYS A 114 -19.32 -15.65 -40.65
CA CYS A 114 -20.08 -16.56 -39.80
C CYS A 114 -19.16 -17.40 -38.89
N ILE A 115 -18.05 -17.93 -39.43
CA ILE A 115 -17.07 -18.73 -38.69
C ILE A 115 -16.50 -17.94 -37.50
N HIS A 116 -16.20 -16.65 -37.69
CA HIS A 116 -15.68 -15.81 -36.60
C HIS A 116 -16.75 -15.50 -35.54
N LYS A 117 -18.02 -15.40 -35.95
CA LYS A 117 -19.15 -15.28 -35.03
C LYS A 117 -19.31 -16.54 -34.16
N GLU A 118 -19.14 -17.72 -34.76
CA GLU A 118 -19.21 -19.00 -34.07
C GLU A 118 -18.08 -19.16 -33.05
N ILE A 119 -16.83 -18.90 -33.45
CA ILE A 119 -15.68 -18.90 -32.54
C ILE A 119 -15.91 -17.95 -31.35
N TYR A 120 -16.44 -16.75 -31.60
CA TYR A 120 -16.78 -15.81 -30.53
C TYR A 120 -17.86 -16.37 -29.59
N ARG A 121 -18.93 -16.97 -30.13
CA ARG A 121 -20.02 -17.56 -29.35
C ARG A 121 -19.52 -18.69 -28.46
N ASP A 122 -18.63 -19.55 -28.98
CA ASP A 122 -18.07 -20.65 -28.21
C ASP A 122 -17.15 -20.18 -27.09
N LEU A 123 -16.29 -19.20 -27.36
CA LEU A 123 -15.48 -18.56 -26.32
C LEU A 123 -16.34 -17.85 -25.28
N ASN A 124 -17.47 -17.26 -25.69
CA ASN A 124 -18.40 -16.63 -24.76
C ASN A 124 -19.08 -17.67 -23.85
N ARG A 125 -19.45 -18.84 -24.40
CA ARG A 125 -20.01 -19.98 -23.64
C ARG A 125 -18.99 -20.55 -22.66
N LYS A 126 -17.76 -20.82 -23.13
CA LYS A 126 -16.64 -21.28 -22.30
C LYS A 126 -16.37 -20.31 -21.15
N LEU A 127 -16.32 -19.01 -21.43
CA LEU A 127 -16.14 -17.99 -20.40
C LEU A 127 -17.27 -17.96 -19.38
N LYS A 128 -18.54 -18.04 -19.83
CA LYS A 128 -19.70 -18.07 -18.93
C LYS A 128 -19.61 -19.27 -17.98
N ASN A 129 -19.37 -20.46 -18.52
CA ASN A 129 -19.23 -21.68 -17.73
C ASN A 129 -18.06 -21.59 -16.75
N ALA A 130 -16.90 -21.11 -17.18
CA ALA A 130 -15.73 -20.96 -16.29
C ALA A 130 -16.01 -19.98 -15.13
N ILE A 131 -16.71 -18.88 -15.40
CA ILE A 131 -17.12 -17.93 -14.35
C ILE A 131 -18.10 -18.57 -13.37
N GLU A 132 -19.12 -19.29 -13.87
CA GLU A 132 -20.11 -19.96 -13.03
C GLU A 132 -19.46 -21.02 -12.14
N THR A 133 -18.61 -21.88 -12.71
CA THR A 133 -17.86 -22.90 -11.96
C THR A 133 -16.96 -22.28 -10.90
N ALA A 134 -16.18 -21.25 -11.24
CA ALA A 134 -15.28 -20.61 -10.28
C ALA A 134 -16.03 -19.89 -9.15
N LYS A 135 -17.16 -19.25 -9.45
CA LYS A 135 -18.04 -18.66 -8.42
C LYS A 135 -18.59 -19.74 -7.50
N LYS A 136 -19.14 -20.81 -8.07
CA LYS A 136 -19.70 -21.93 -7.29
C LYS A 136 -18.63 -22.50 -6.37
N TYR A 137 -17.48 -22.88 -6.92
CA TYR A 137 -16.36 -23.40 -6.16
C TYR A 137 -15.95 -22.48 -5.00
N PHE A 138 -15.73 -21.18 -5.29
CA PHE A 138 -15.32 -20.22 -4.27
C PHE A 138 -16.33 -20.09 -3.13
N TYR A 139 -17.63 -19.96 -3.43
CA TYR A 139 -18.63 -19.79 -2.39
C TYR A 139 -18.93 -21.10 -1.64
N CYS A 140 -18.91 -22.25 -2.32
CA CYS A 140 -19.02 -23.55 -1.65
C CYS A 140 -17.86 -23.74 -0.66
N HIS A 141 -16.61 -23.59 -1.10
CA HIS A 141 -15.45 -23.73 -0.21
C HIS A 141 -15.48 -22.70 0.92
N LYS A 142 -15.85 -21.45 0.64
CA LYS A 142 -15.96 -20.42 1.70
C LYS A 142 -17.01 -20.78 2.76
N ILE A 143 -18.07 -21.49 2.38
CA ILE A 143 -19.10 -21.98 3.31
C ILE A 143 -18.59 -23.22 4.06
N GLU A 144 -17.93 -24.15 3.37
CA GLU A 144 -17.33 -25.36 3.97
C GLU A 144 -16.24 -25.02 4.99
N ASP A 145 -15.44 -23.99 4.74
CA ASP A 145 -14.40 -23.48 5.64
C ASP A 145 -14.97 -22.81 6.91
N CYS A 146 -16.29 -22.55 6.97
CA CYS A 146 -16.92 -21.93 8.13
C CYS A 146 -17.16 -22.96 9.25
N VAL A 147 -16.24 -23.01 10.22
CA VAL A 147 -16.37 -23.91 11.39
C VAL A 147 -17.50 -23.50 12.35
N THR A 148 -17.89 -22.22 12.39
CA THR A 148 -18.89 -21.72 13.33
C THR A 148 -20.12 -21.15 12.64
N SER A 149 -21.29 -21.31 13.28
CA SER A 149 -22.55 -20.70 12.84
C SER A 149 -22.42 -19.18 12.67
N LYS A 150 -21.68 -18.49 13.56
CA LYS A 150 -21.38 -17.06 13.43
C LYS A 150 -20.59 -16.72 12.15
N ALA A 151 -19.60 -17.54 11.78
CA ALA A 151 -18.86 -17.33 10.54
C ALA A 151 -19.77 -17.49 9.31
N LEU A 152 -20.65 -18.50 9.32
CA LEU A 152 -21.64 -18.72 8.27
C LEU A 152 -22.60 -17.53 8.13
N TYR A 153 -23.15 -17.03 9.24
CA TYR A 153 -24.01 -15.84 9.24
C TYR A 153 -23.27 -14.59 8.74
N ASN A 154 -21.99 -14.42 9.05
CA ASN A 154 -21.20 -13.32 8.49
C ASN A 154 -21.06 -13.42 6.96
N VAL A 155 -20.86 -14.63 6.42
CA VAL A 155 -20.83 -14.86 4.97
C VAL A 155 -22.19 -14.53 4.34
N ALA A 156 -23.28 -15.02 4.93
CA ALA A 156 -24.65 -14.73 4.47
C ALA A 156 -24.96 -13.22 4.50
N ASN A 157 -24.64 -12.54 5.60
CA ASN A 157 -24.80 -11.09 5.73
C ASN A 157 -24.01 -10.34 4.67
N THR A 158 -22.78 -10.76 4.38
CA THR A 158 -21.96 -10.16 3.31
C THR A 158 -22.61 -10.33 1.94
N LEU A 159 -23.17 -11.51 1.64
CA LEU A 159 -23.84 -11.80 0.36
C LEU A 159 -25.16 -11.07 0.21
N SER A 160 -25.93 -10.93 1.29
CA SER A 160 -27.19 -10.20 1.33
C SER A 160 -27.02 -8.67 1.34
N GLY A 161 -25.78 -8.17 1.34
CA GLY A 161 -25.49 -6.73 1.42
C GLY A 161 -25.74 -6.09 2.80
N ILE A 162 -26.14 -6.90 3.79
CA ILE A 162 -26.43 -6.47 5.17
C ILE A 162 -25.12 -6.31 5.98
N GLY A 163 -24.11 -7.13 5.68
CA GLY A 163 -22.81 -7.14 6.35
C GLY A 163 -21.87 -6.01 5.95
N GLY A 164 -22.35 -5.05 5.15
CA GLY A 164 -21.58 -3.94 4.63
C GLY A 164 -21.33 -2.82 5.63
N SER A 165 -20.81 -3.11 6.83
CA SER A 165 -20.31 -2.08 7.77
C SER A 165 -19.37 -2.61 8.85
N SER A 166 -18.67 -3.73 8.64
CA SER A 166 -17.40 -3.91 9.35
C SER A 166 -16.34 -3.03 8.69
N SER A 167 -16.42 -1.74 9.00
CA SER A 167 -15.39 -0.75 8.75
C SER A 167 -14.08 -1.18 9.41
N GLN A 168 -13.32 -2.06 8.75
CA GLN A 168 -11.91 -2.26 9.05
C GLN A 168 -11.21 -0.92 8.80
N GLY A 169 -11.01 -0.14 9.86
CA GLY A 169 -10.15 1.05 9.84
C GLY A 169 -10.66 2.24 9.04
N SER A 170 -11.98 2.47 8.93
CA SER A 170 -12.44 3.67 8.22
C SER A 170 -12.20 4.92 9.06
N ILE A 171 -11.26 5.77 8.64
CA ILE A 171 -11.12 7.15 9.10
C ILE A 171 -12.49 7.86 9.02
N PRO A 172 -12.85 8.78 9.95
CA PRO A 172 -14.08 9.57 9.88
C PRO A 172 -14.28 10.17 8.48
N LYS A 173 -15.31 9.71 7.77
CA LYS A 173 -15.58 10.16 6.39
C LYS A 173 -16.38 11.45 6.33
N THR A 174 -16.90 11.91 7.46
CA THR A 174 -17.74 13.11 7.59
C THR A 174 -16.94 14.40 7.63
N ILE A 175 -15.61 14.33 7.84
CA ILE A 175 -14.72 15.48 7.97
C ILE A 175 -13.78 15.53 6.76
N PRO A 176 -13.55 16.71 6.15
CA PRO A 176 -12.53 16.91 5.12
C PRO A 176 -11.14 16.42 5.57
N ALA A 177 -10.35 15.86 4.64
CA ALA A 177 -9.11 15.17 4.97
C ALA A 177 -8.02 16.07 5.57
N ASP A 178 -7.95 17.32 5.12
CA ASP A 178 -7.07 18.38 5.61
C ASP A 178 -7.39 18.74 7.07
N GLN A 179 -8.65 19.05 7.36
CA GLN A 179 -9.10 19.37 8.72
C GLN A 179 -8.93 18.18 9.66
N LEU A 180 -9.17 16.97 9.15
CA LEU A 180 -9.01 15.77 9.94
C LEU A 180 -7.54 15.49 10.28
N ALA A 181 -6.61 15.74 9.36
CA ALA A 181 -5.18 15.63 9.61
C ALA A 181 -4.74 16.61 10.71
N GLU A 182 -5.21 17.86 10.67
CA GLU A 182 -4.93 18.86 11.70
C GLU A 182 -5.50 18.45 13.06
N ARG A 183 -6.76 17.98 13.11
CA ARG A 183 -7.37 17.45 14.34
C ARG A 183 -6.57 16.31 14.96
N PHE A 184 -6.09 15.36 14.15
CA PHE A 184 -5.22 14.28 14.63
C PHE A 184 -3.89 14.83 15.16
N GLY A 185 -3.27 15.77 14.43
CA GLY A 185 -2.02 16.42 14.85
C GLY A 185 -2.15 17.06 16.23
N ASN A 186 -3.15 17.94 16.39
CA ASN A 186 -3.41 18.64 17.65
C ASN A 186 -3.71 17.66 18.78
N PHE A 187 -4.57 16.66 18.54
CA PHE A 187 -4.91 15.65 19.54
C PHE A 187 -3.68 14.87 20.04
N PHE A 188 -2.79 14.45 19.15
CA PHE A 188 -1.60 13.71 19.56
C PHE A 188 -0.59 14.59 20.31
N ILE A 189 -0.41 15.84 19.90
CA ILE A 189 0.46 16.81 20.60
C ILE A 189 -0.08 17.09 22.00
N GLU A 190 -1.36 17.43 22.11
CA GLU A 190 -2.00 17.77 23.38
C GLU A 190 -1.98 16.58 24.34
N LYS A 191 -2.23 15.37 23.83
CA LYS A 191 -2.14 14.15 24.63
C LYS A 191 -0.74 13.96 25.23
N ILE A 192 0.32 14.22 24.46
CA ILE A 192 1.70 14.12 24.96
C ILE A 192 1.96 15.20 26.02
N ALA A 193 1.51 16.43 25.78
CA ALA A 193 1.64 17.53 26.74
C ALA A 193 0.94 17.21 28.08
N ASN A 194 -0.27 16.65 28.02
CA ASN A 194 -1.04 16.26 29.20
C ASN A 194 -0.38 15.10 29.98
N ILE A 195 0.31 14.18 29.30
CA ILE A 195 1.10 13.12 29.95
C ILE A 195 2.34 13.69 30.64
N ARG A 196 3.01 14.67 30.02
CA ARG A 196 4.24 15.29 30.55
C ARG A 196 3.97 16.21 31.74
N LYS A 197 2.89 16.99 31.70
CA LYS A 197 2.52 17.97 32.74
C LYS A 197 2.66 17.45 34.19
N PRO A 198 2.11 16.28 34.57
CA PRO A 198 2.29 15.74 35.92
C PRO A 198 3.71 15.19 36.20
N MET A 199 4.45 14.78 35.17
CA MET A 199 5.84 14.32 35.30
C MET A 199 6.79 15.48 35.59
N ASP A 200 6.58 16.63 34.95
CA ASP A 200 7.39 17.82 35.15
C ASP A 200 7.15 18.48 36.52
N THR A 201 5.99 18.22 37.15
CA THR A 201 5.65 18.73 38.49
C THR A 201 6.07 17.80 39.62
N ALA A 202 6.40 16.55 39.32
CA ALA A 202 6.88 15.59 40.30
C ALA A 202 8.34 15.89 40.63
N SER A 203 8.57 16.66 41.70
CA SER A 203 9.91 16.84 42.29
C SER A 203 10.27 15.58 43.09
N SER A 204 10.50 14.48 42.39
CA SER A 204 11.17 13.32 42.99
C SER A 204 12.68 13.54 42.85
N PRO A 205 13.49 13.32 43.90
CA PRO A 205 14.93 13.30 43.73
C PRO A 205 15.27 12.29 42.64
N LEU A 206 16.06 12.73 41.64
CA LEU A 206 16.53 11.84 40.59
C LEU A 206 17.15 10.61 41.26
N PRO A 207 16.77 9.39 40.87
CA PRO A 207 17.47 8.22 41.36
C PRO A 207 18.95 8.40 41.03
N SER A 208 19.81 8.25 42.03
CA SER A 208 21.26 8.21 41.84
C SER A 208 21.60 6.94 41.08
N PHE A 209 21.40 6.93 39.77
CA PHE A 209 21.99 5.94 38.91
C PHE A 209 23.50 6.19 38.93
N GLY A 210 24.29 5.18 39.26
CA GLY A 210 25.74 5.25 39.10
C GLY A 210 26.02 5.66 37.65
N TYR A 211 26.75 6.76 37.47
CA TYR A 211 27.20 7.13 36.13
C TYR A 211 28.11 6.01 35.60
N PHE A 212 28.10 5.81 34.29
CA PHE A 212 29.03 4.89 33.67
C PHE A 212 30.46 5.38 33.92
N GLU A 213 31.26 4.61 34.69
CA GLU A 213 32.66 4.91 35.01
C GLU A 213 33.66 4.31 34.00
N GLY A 214 33.21 4.00 32.78
CA GLY A 214 34.09 3.51 31.71
C GLY A 214 34.48 4.59 30.71
N ASP A 215 35.23 4.19 29.68
CA ASP A 215 35.71 5.09 28.65
C ASP A 215 34.56 5.72 27.86
N CYS A 216 34.59 7.04 27.72
CA CYS A 216 33.61 7.78 26.93
C CYS A 216 33.86 7.52 25.43
N MET A 217 32.79 7.24 24.68
CA MET A 217 32.86 7.16 23.23
C MET A 217 33.07 8.56 22.65
N THR A 218 34.29 8.86 22.21
CA THR A 218 34.66 10.18 21.68
C THR A 218 34.42 10.32 20.19
N MET A 219 34.34 9.20 19.46
CA MET A 219 34.11 9.21 18.02
C MET A 219 33.41 7.93 17.53
N PHE A 220 32.69 8.06 16.42
CA PHE A 220 32.16 6.91 15.68
C PHE A 220 33.20 6.42 14.67
N GLU A 221 33.43 5.11 14.64
CA GLU A 221 34.15 4.48 13.53
C GLU A 221 33.28 4.54 12.26
N PRO A 222 33.83 4.96 11.11
CA PRO A 222 33.09 4.97 9.85
C PRO A 222 32.58 3.57 9.49
N VAL A 223 31.30 3.47 9.15
CA VAL A 223 30.69 2.23 8.66
C VAL A 223 31.20 1.89 7.26
N LYS A 224 31.36 0.59 7.01
CA LYS A 224 31.79 0.06 5.71
C LYS A 224 30.60 -0.16 4.78
N LYS A 225 30.87 -0.13 3.48
CA LYS A 225 29.83 -0.31 2.44
C LYS A 225 29.20 -1.69 2.54
N GLU A 226 29.98 -2.70 2.89
CA GLU A 226 29.55 -4.09 3.02
C GLU A 226 28.53 -4.24 4.15
N ASP A 227 28.74 -3.54 5.27
CA ASP A 227 27.85 -3.55 6.42
C ASP A 227 26.52 -2.87 6.09
N VAL A 228 26.58 -1.68 5.49
CA VAL A 228 25.39 -0.94 5.04
C VAL A 228 24.60 -1.74 4.00
N MET A 229 25.30 -2.35 3.03
CA MET A 229 24.72 -3.20 2.00
C MET A 229 23.99 -4.40 2.63
N LYS A 230 24.61 -5.04 3.62
CA LYS A 230 24.02 -6.16 4.35
C LYS A 230 22.75 -5.73 5.08
N ILE A 231 22.78 -4.62 5.82
CA ILE A 231 21.62 -4.08 6.55
C ILE A 231 20.47 -3.76 5.60
N ILE A 232 20.74 -3.11 4.46
CA ILE A 232 19.70 -2.77 3.48
C ILE A 232 19.06 -4.04 2.89
N LYS A 233 19.86 -5.05 2.55
CA LYS A 233 19.36 -6.31 1.96
C LYS A 233 18.56 -7.17 2.94
N THR A 234 18.89 -7.14 4.23
CA THR A 234 18.15 -7.89 5.26
C THR A 234 16.93 -7.13 5.79
N SER A 235 16.88 -5.81 5.58
CA SER A 235 15.76 -4.98 6.00
C SER A 235 14.50 -5.23 5.17
N PRO A 236 13.30 -5.22 5.78
CA PRO A 236 12.05 -5.32 5.03
C PRO A 236 11.95 -4.17 4.00
N PRO A 237 11.71 -4.44 2.71
CA PRO A 237 11.73 -3.43 1.64
C PRO A 237 10.43 -2.60 1.62
N LYS A 238 10.11 -1.97 2.76
CA LYS A 238 8.92 -1.14 2.96
C LYS A 238 9.20 0.28 2.51
N SER A 239 8.41 0.76 1.56
CA SER A 239 8.50 2.13 1.05
C SER A 239 7.66 3.12 1.84
N CYS A 240 8.19 4.33 1.94
CA CYS A 240 7.51 5.54 2.37
C CYS A 240 7.23 6.43 1.15
N CYS A 241 6.19 7.27 1.22
CA CYS A 241 5.93 8.27 0.19
C CYS A 241 6.97 9.40 0.16
N LEU A 242 7.77 9.52 1.23
CA LEU A 242 8.90 10.45 1.32
C LEU A 242 10.18 9.87 0.72
N ASP A 243 10.21 8.57 0.37
CA ASP A 243 11.35 7.99 -0.33
C ASP A 243 11.45 8.60 -1.74
N PRO A 244 12.66 8.91 -2.23
CA PRO A 244 12.83 9.49 -3.56
C PRO A 244 12.51 8.48 -4.67
N ILE A 245 12.74 7.19 -4.40
CA ILE A 245 12.33 6.05 -5.21
C ILE A 245 11.76 4.94 -4.33
N PRO A 246 10.88 4.07 -4.86
CA PRO A 246 10.41 2.92 -4.11
C PRO A 246 11.58 2.05 -3.62
N THR A 247 11.55 1.61 -2.36
CA THR A 247 12.57 0.75 -1.75
C THR A 247 12.91 -0.49 -2.59
N PRO A 248 11.94 -1.23 -3.18
CA PRO A 248 12.28 -2.35 -4.04
C PRO A 248 13.15 -1.94 -5.25
N LEU A 249 12.93 -0.73 -5.79
CA LEU A 249 13.72 -0.18 -6.88
C LEU A 249 15.11 0.24 -6.40
N LEU A 250 15.21 0.82 -5.20
CA LEU A 250 16.50 1.11 -4.54
C LEU A 250 17.34 -0.16 -4.37
N VAL A 251 16.73 -1.26 -3.92
CA VAL A 251 17.42 -2.54 -3.70
C VAL A 251 17.95 -3.13 -5.02
N ILE A 252 17.21 -2.98 -6.13
CA ILE A 252 17.65 -3.42 -7.46
C ILE A 252 18.92 -2.67 -7.91
N HIS A 253 19.00 -1.35 -7.64
CA HIS A 253 20.11 -0.50 -8.06
C HIS A 253 21.12 -0.21 -6.94
N LEU A 254 21.11 -1.02 -5.87
CA LEU A 254 21.87 -0.74 -4.66
C LEU A 254 23.39 -0.71 -4.89
N GLU A 255 23.89 -1.49 -5.86
CA GLU A 255 25.32 -1.50 -6.21
C GLU A 255 25.85 -0.11 -6.62
N HIS A 256 25.03 0.71 -7.27
CA HIS A 256 25.41 2.07 -7.68
C HIS A 256 25.13 3.09 -6.56
N LEU A 257 24.16 2.80 -5.68
CA LEU A 257 23.71 3.71 -4.63
C LEU A 257 24.44 3.51 -3.29
N ILE A 258 25.15 2.40 -3.12
CA ILE A 258 25.76 2.07 -1.83
C ILE A 258 26.79 3.10 -1.39
N GLU A 259 27.55 3.65 -2.35
CA GLU A 259 28.56 4.66 -2.07
C GLU A 259 27.96 5.93 -1.47
N PRO A 260 27.06 6.66 -2.18
CA PRO A 260 26.47 7.85 -1.61
C PRO A 260 25.68 7.56 -0.33
N ILE A 261 25.02 6.40 -0.20
CA ILE A 261 24.32 6.03 1.04
C ILE A 261 25.30 5.91 2.22
N THR A 262 26.41 5.20 2.02
CA THR A 262 27.43 5.02 3.07
C THR A 262 28.06 6.35 3.46
N THR A 263 28.34 7.23 2.49
CA THR A 263 28.83 8.59 2.76
C THR A 263 27.83 9.40 3.58
N MET A 264 26.53 9.38 3.25
CA MET A 264 25.49 10.08 4.02
C MET A 264 25.40 9.59 5.47
N ILE A 265 25.48 8.28 5.70
CA ILE A 265 25.45 7.69 7.05
C ILE A 265 26.69 8.12 7.84
N ASN A 266 27.88 7.98 7.25
CA ASN A 266 29.12 8.39 7.91
C ASN A 266 29.17 9.89 8.23
N GLN A 267 28.68 10.75 7.32
CA GLN A 267 28.56 12.19 7.60
C GLN A 267 27.63 12.45 8.79
N SER A 268 26.51 11.74 8.89
CA SER A 268 25.59 11.85 10.03
C SER A 268 26.24 11.40 11.35
N LEU A 269 26.94 10.27 11.35
CA LEU A 269 27.61 9.72 12.54
C LEU A 269 28.76 10.62 13.00
N LEU A 270 29.63 11.03 12.08
CA LEU A 270 30.80 11.86 12.39
C LEU A 270 30.41 13.26 12.88
N SER A 271 29.34 13.84 12.34
CA SER A 271 28.86 15.16 12.79
C SER A 271 27.97 15.11 14.02
N GLY A 272 27.45 13.93 14.39
CA GLY A 272 26.40 13.78 15.40
C GLY A 272 25.06 14.41 15.00
N ILE A 273 24.88 14.78 13.72
CA ILE A 273 23.69 15.48 13.23
C ILE A 273 22.94 14.61 12.23
N VAL A 274 21.73 14.20 12.60
CA VAL A 274 20.82 13.48 11.68
C VAL A 274 20.28 14.45 10.62
N PRO A 275 20.40 14.12 9.31
CA PRO A 275 19.87 14.92 8.22
C PRO A 275 18.39 15.22 8.37
N VAL A 276 18.00 16.45 7.99
CA VAL A 276 16.61 16.91 8.09
C VAL A 276 15.63 15.98 7.36
N PRO A 277 15.88 15.50 6.12
CA PRO A 277 14.98 14.57 5.45
C PRO A 277 14.76 13.25 6.21
N PHE A 278 15.74 12.79 6.99
CA PHE A 278 15.63 11.56 7.78
C PHE A 278 14.84 11.78 9.07
N LYS A 279 14.76 13.02 9.58
CA LYS A 279 13.94 13.34 10.76
C LYS A 279 12.46 13.50 10.46
N HIS A 280 12.08 13.62 9.18
CA HIS A 280 10.71 13.82 8.76
C HIS A 280 9.96 12.49 8.59
N ALA A 281 8.78 12.37 9.20
CA ALA A 281 7.90 11.21 9.08
C ALA A 281 6.50 11.60 8.64
N LEU A 282 5.86 10.72 7.86
CA LEU A 282 4.41 10.80 7.65
C LEU A 282 3.70 10.10 8.81
N VAL A 283 2.91 10.85 9.58
CA VAL A 283 2.11 10.28 10.68
C VAL A 283 0.84 9.67 10.13
N LEU A 284 0.66 8.36 10.34
CA LEU A 284 -0.53 7.59 9.95
C LEU A 284 -1.35 7.25 11.20
N PRO A 285 -2.53 7.86 11.40
CA PRO A 285 -3.44 7.46 12.46
C PRO A 285 -4.01 6.07 12.16
N LEU A 286 -3.74 5.09 13.03
CA LEU A 286 -4.32 3.75 12.93
C LEU A 286 -5.18 3.43 14.15
N LEU A 287 -6.32 2.77 13.94
CA LEU A 287 -7.14 2.27 15.05
C LEU A 287 -6.34 1.30 15.91
N LYS A 288 -6.44 1.47 17.24
CA LYS A 288 -5.84 0.57 18.23
C LYS A 288 -6.51 -0.80 18.23
N LYS A 289 -7.84 -0.84 18.05
CA LYS A 289 -8.64 -2.06 18.02
C LYS A 289 -9.55 -2.07 16.78
N PRO A 290 -9.78 -3.23 16.13
CA PRO A 290 -10.55 -3.31 14.88
C PRO A 290 -12.00 -2.82 14.98
N ASN A 291 -12.63 -2.96 16.15
CA ASN A 291 -14.05 -2.65 16.37
C ASN A 291 -14.27 -1.34 17.15
N SER A 292 -13.23 -0.50 17.28
CA SER A 292 -13.37 0.79 17.94
C SER A 292 -14.03 1.82 17.03
N THR A 293 -14.84 2.70 17.64
CA THR A 293 -15.53 3.81 16.99
C THR A 293 -14.53 4.76 16.32
N PRO A 294 -14.54 4.91 14.98
CA PRO A 294 -13.59 5.78 14.29
C PRO A 294 -13.79 7.27 14.52
N GLU A 295 -14.97 7.69 14.99
CA GLU A 295 -15.30 9.09 15.31
C GLU A 295 -14.55 9.59 16.56
N GLU A 296 -14.04 8.68 17.40
CA GLU A 296 -13.30 9.02 18.61
C GLU A 296 -11.78 8.99 18.39
N LEU A 297 -11.12 10.16 18.40
CA LEU A 297 -9.67 10.28 18.16
C LEU A 297 -8.80 9.47 19.14
N LYS A 298 -9.25 9.28 20.39
CA LYS A 298 -8.58 8.47 21.43
C LYS A 298 -8.36 7.02 21.03
N ASN A 299 -9.16 6.51 20.08
CA ASN A 299 -9.08 5.14 19.59
C ASN A 299 -7.94 4.95 18.58
N PHE A 300 -7.26 6.02 18.14
CA PHE A 300 -6.14 5.96 17.23
C PHE A 300 -4.80 6.00 17.95
N ARG A 301 -3.79 5.40 17.31
CA ARG A 301 -2.37 5.56 17.64
C ARG A 301 -1.65 6.23 16.46
N PRO A 302 -0.72 7.16 16.71
CA PRO A 302 0.10 7.72 15.65
C PRO A 302 1.18 6.71 15.27
N VAL A 303 1.24 6.33 13.99
CA VAL A 303 2.34 5.52 13.44
C VAL A 303 3.19 6.39 12.55
N SER A 304 4.42 6.65 12.95
CA SER A 304 5.39 7.43 12.18
C SER A 304 5.98 6.59 11.04
N ASN A 305 5.66 6.93 9.81
CA ASN A 305 6.25 6.32 8.62
C ASN A 305 7.44 7.16 8.13
N LEU A 306 8.64 6.79 8.59
CA LEU A 306 9.91 7.39 8.18
C LEU A 306 10.35 6.89 6.80
N PRO A 307 11.15 7.69 6.05
CA PRO A 307 11.88 7.23 4.88
C PRO A 307 12.67 5.94 5.18
N PHE A 308 12.85 5.09 4.17
CA PHE A 308 13.56 3.83 4.34
C PHE A 308 14.99 4.04 4.87
N LEU A 309 15.75 4.94 4.25
CA LEU A 309 17.14 5.23 4.65
C LEU A 309 17.27 5.86 6.03
N SER A 310 16.20 6.44 6.60
CA SER A 310 16.23 6.92 7.99
C SER A 310 16.25 5.79 9.02
N LYS A 311 15.88 4.57 8.61
CA LYS A 311 15.80 3.38 9.48
C LYS A 311 17.05 2.50 9.37
N ILE A 312 17.94 2.82 8.43
CA ILE A 312 19.23 2.18 8.18
C ILE A 312 20.26 2.94 8.99
#